data_AF-A0A936VN12-F1
#
_entry.id   AF-A0A936VN12-F1
#
_cell.length_a   1.000
_cell.length_b   1.000
_cell.length_c   1.000
_cell.angle_alpha   90.00
_cell.angle_beta   90.00
_cell.angle_gamma   90.00
#
_symmetry.space_group_name_H-M   'P 1'
#
loop_
_entity.id
_entity.type
_entity.pdbx_description
1 polymer ?
#
loop_
_entity_poly.entity_id
_entity_poly.type
_entity_poly.pdbx_seq_one_letter_code
_entity_poly.pdbx_strand_id
1 'polypeptide(L)'
;MPFTIKRRGKLTYYYEGDAPVLSNLVVEAQPDGDLKLYFSGLTGGTSAATILGHAEVVSMDPEREIPLVFQCWERWLQAAGICASIAEVDFIEIHAFRAQPKSPSPLADPAGYARELERLHSAYARAYAGFFREHCPENGLPARFTVHVVDFPDRAASYEFYATALYQRGSRT
;
A
#
# COMPACT_ATOMS: atom_id res chain seq x y z
N MET A 1 -13.50 7.42 9.57
CA MET A 1 -14.28 8.69 9.57
C MET A 1 -14.30 9.21 8.14
N PRO A 2 -15.22 10.10 7.73
CA PRO A 2 -15.12 10.71 6.40
C PRO A 2 -13.83 11.53 6.31
N PHE A 3 -13.23 11.60 5.11
CA PHE A 3 -12.06 12.44 4.89
C PHE A 3 -12.36 13.91 5.15
N THR A 4 -11.40 14.59 5.76
CA THR A 4 -11.29 16.05 5.61
C THR A 4 -10.54 16.33 4.32
N ILE A 5 -11.08 17.26 3.52
CA ILE A 5 -10.60 17.54 2.16
C ILE A 5 -10.07 18.97 2.08
N LYS A 6 -8.83 19.14 1.59
CA LYS A 6 -8.23 20.45 1.31
C LYS A 6 -7.84 20.54 -0.16
N ARG A 7 -8.16 21.65 -0.82
CA ARG A 7 -7.80 21.91 -2.23
C ARG A 7 -6.84 23.07 -2.34
N ARG A 8 -5.81 22.94 -3.19
CA ARG A 8 -4.83 24.00 -3.50
C ARG A 8 -4.34 23.87 -4.95
N GLY A 9 -4.87 24.73 -5.83
CA GLY A 9 -4.59 24.62 -7.26
C GLY A 9 -5.05 23.27 -7.81
N LYS A 10 -4.18 22.57 -8.54
CA LYS A 10 -4.47 21.23 -9.08
C LYS A 10 -4.45 20.10 -8.05
N LEU A 11 -4.08 20.38 -6.79
CA LEU A 11 -3.94 19.37 -5.75
C LEU A 11 -5.16 19.31 -4.83
N THR A 12 -5.61 18.09 -4.54
CA THR A 12 -6.60 17.77 -3.51
C THR A 12 -5.97 16.81 -2.50
N TYR A 13 -6.05 17.15 -1.22
CA TYR A 13 -5.49 16.39 -0.11
C TYR A 13 -6.64 15.77 0.69
N TYR A 14 -6.58 14.46 0.90
CA TYR A 14 -7.52 13.70 1.71
C TYR A 14 -6.80 13.21 2.97
N TYR A 15 -7.31 13.57 4.14
CA TYR A 15 -6.70 13.22 5.42
C TYR A 15 -7.75 12.96 6.51
N GLU A 16 -7.34 12.25 7.55
CA GLU A 16 -8.17 11.92 8.71
C GLU A 16 -7.56 12.47 10.01
N GLY A 17 -8.41 12.62 11.04
CA GLY A 17 -8.03 13.08 12.37
C GLY A 17 -8.02 14.60 12.54
N ASP A 18 -7.98 15.03 13.81
CA ASP A 18 -8.09 16.45 14.18
C ASP A 18 -6.76 17.22 14.00
N ALA A 19 -5.63 16.52 14.11
CA ALA A 19 -4.28 17.06 13.95
C ALA A 19 -3.45 16.20 12.98
N PRO A 20 -3.75 16.22 11.67
CA PRO A 20 -3.13 15.35 10.69
C PRO A 20 -1.66 15.72 10.46
N VAL A 21 -0.78 14.71 10.48
CA VAL A 21 0.66 14.86 10.15
C VAL A 21 0.97 14.51 8.69
N LEU A 22 0.01 13.87 8.00
CA LEU A 22 0.11 13.46 6.60
C LEU A 22 -1.28 13.44 5.93
N SER A 23 -1.30 13.33 4.61
CA SER A 23 -2.52 13.02 3.85
C SER A 23 -2.53 11.56 3.45
N ASN A 24 -3.63 10.84 3.69
CA ASN A 24 -3.81 9.45 3.26
C ASN A 24 -3.65 9.33 1.74
N LEU A 25 -4.25 10.27 1.01
CA LEU A 25 -4.20 10.35 -0.44
C LEU A 25 -4.03 11.80 -0.88
N VAL A 26 -3.13 12.04 -1.83
CA VAL A 26 -3.06 13.31 -2.57
C VAL A 26 -3.40 13.04 -4.03
N VAL A 27 -4.24 13.89 -4.59
CA VAL A 27 -4.71 13.80 -5.98
C VAL A 27 -4.28 15.04 -6.73
N GLU A 28 -3.68 14.85 -7.89
CA GLU A 28 -3.29 15.89 -8.83
C GLU A 28 -4.11 15.78 -10.11
N ALA A 29 -4.96 16.77 -10.36
CA ALA A 29 -5.72 16.85 -11.60
C ALA A 29 -4.80 17.08 -12.79
N GLN A 30 -4.96 16.27 -13.84
CA GLN A 30 -4.24 16.39 -15.10
C GLN A 30 -5.06 17.22 -16.11
N PRO A 31 -4.42 17.86 -17.12
CA PRO A 31 -5.09 18.72 -18.09
C PRO A 31 -6.16 18.02 -18.95
N ASP A 32 -6.04 16.71 -19.14
CA ASP A 32 -6.96 15.84 -19.87
C ASP A 32 -8.14 15.32 -19.02
N GLY A 33 -8.17 15.69 -17.74
CA GLY A 33 -9.21 15.27 -16.80
C GLY A 33 -8.85 14.01 -16.00
N ASP A 34 -7.73 13.35 -16.31
CA ASP A 34 -7.22 12.23 -15.53
C ASP A 34 -6.75 12.69 -14.14
N LEU A 35 -6.62 11.74 -13.22
CA LEU A 35 -6.16 12.01 -11.87
C LEU A 35 -4.87 11.24 -11.60
N LYS A 36 -3.78 11.96 -11.30
CA LYS A 36 -2.59 11.34 -10.74
C LYS A 36 -2.75 11.21 -9.23
N LEU A 37 -2.53 10.02 -8.72
CA LEU A 37 -2.79 9.60 -7.36
C LEU A 37 -1.47 9.36 -6.63
N TYR A 38 -1.35 9.86 -5.41
CA TYR A 38 -0.20 9.67 -4.53
C TYR A 38 -0.70 9.09 -3.21
N PHE A 39 -0.45 7.80 -2.98
CA PHE A 39 -0.87 7.09 -1.78
C PHE A 39 0.18 7.26 -0.69
N SER A 40 -0.23 7.54 0.54
CA SER A 40 0.71 7.53 1.67
C SER A 40 1.24 6.12 1.95
N GLY A 41 2.42 6.11 2.60
CA GLY A 41 3.05 4.91 3.14
C GLY A 41 2.06 4.10 3.96
N LEU A 42 1.96 2.79 3.69
CA LEU A 42 1.03 1.92 4.36
C LEU A 42 1.58 0.51 4.57
N THR A 43 1.24 -0.06 5.72
CA THR A 43 1.62 -1.38 6.17
C THR A 43 0.41 -2.31 6.31
N GLY A 44 0.60 -3.61 6.06
CA GLY A 44 -0.45 -4.62 6.16
C GLY A 44 -0.75 -5.12 7.59
N GLY A 45 -0.04 -4.60 8.59
CA GLY A 45 -0.20 -4.95 10.00
C GLY A 45 -1.23 -4.06 10.71
N THR A 46 -0.79 -3.32 11.72
CA THR A 46 -1.64 -2.48 12.59
C THR A 46 -2.40 -1.42 11.80
N SER A 47 -1.74 -0.80 10.82
CA SER A 47 -2.35 0.23 9.97
C SER A 47 -3.55 -0.32 9.20
N ALA A 48 -3.38 -1.45 8.53
CA ALA A 48 -4.45 -2.06 7.76
C ALA A 48 -5.59 -2.58 8.65
N ALA A 49 -5.28 -3.21 9.79
CA ALA A 49 -6.30 -3.63 10.74
C ALA A 49 -7.17 -2.46 11.21
N THR A 50 -6.56 -1.30 11.48
CA THR A 50 -7.27 -0.08 11.88
C THR A 50 -8.15 0.47 10.77
N ILE A 51 -7.61 0.61 9.55
CA ILE A 51 -8.32 1.18 8.40
C ILE A 51 -9.49 0.29 7.98
N LEU A 52 -9.28 -1.03 7.94
CA LEU A 52 -10.28 -2.01 7.50
C LEU A 52 -11.24 -2.43 8.63
N GLY A 53 -10.91 -2.11 9.89
CA GLY A 53 -11.72 -2.47 11.06
C GLY A 53 -11.62 -3.94 11.43
N HIS A 54 -10.45 -4.56 11.25
CA HIS A 54 -10.19 -5.94 11.65
C HIS A 54 -9.76 -6.01 13.12
N ALA A 55 -10.26 -7.01 13.84
CA ALA A 55 -9.87 -7.26 15.23
C ALA A 55 -8.49 -7.90 15.34
N GLU A 56 -8.08 -8.68 14.34
CA GLU A 56 -6.76 -9.32 14.27
C GLU A 56 -5.75 -8.39 13.59
N VAL A 57 -4.56 -8.29 14.17
CA VAL A 57 -3.39 -7.68 13.54
C VAL A 57 -2.53 -8.79 12.94
N VAL A 58 -2.41 -8.81 11.62
CA VAL A 58 -1.51 -9.72 10.91
C VAL A 58 -0.06 -9.27 11.17
N SER A 59 0.84 -10.23 11.40
CA SER A 59 2.22 -9.94 11.74
C SER A 59 3.19 -10.86 11.00
N MET A 60 4.17 -10.28 10.32
CA MET A 60 5.22 -10.98 9.57
C MET A 60 4.70 -12.05 8.60
N ASP A 61 3.57 -11.81 7.95
CA ASP A 61 2.94 -12.71 7.00
C ASP A 61 2.59 -11.98 5.69
N PRO A 62 3.55 -11.87 4.74
CA PRO A 62 3.34 -11.13 3.51
C PRO A 62 2.16 -11.64 2.66
N GLU A 63 1.82 -12.93 2.74
CA GLU A 63 0.70 -13.48 1.96
C GLU A 63 -0.64 -12.89 2.39
N ARG A 64 -0.76 -12.55 3.67
CA ARG A 64 -1.93 -11.88 4.23
C ARG A 64 -1.77 -10.36 4.23
N GLU A 65 -0.60 -9.84 4.55
CA GLU A 65 -0.36 -8.40 4.71
C GLU A 65 -0.41 -7.62 3.39
N ILE A 66 0.19 -8.14 2.31
CA ILE A 66 0.30 -7.38 1.06
C ILE A 66 -1.07 -7.08 0.45
N PRO A 67 -2.02 -8.03 0.35
CA PRO A 67 -3.37 -7.73 -0.13
C PRO A 67 -4.08 -6.66 0.71
N LEU A 68 -3.87 -6.63 2.03
CA LEU A 68 -4.50 -5.66 2.92
C LEU A 68 -4.07 -4.22 2.64
N VAL A 69 -2.81 -4.00 2.24
CA VAL A 69 -2.32 -2.68 1.81
C VAL A 69 -3.16 -2.16 0.64
N PHE A 70 -3.33 -2.98 -0.40
CA PHE A 70 -4.11 -2.60 -1.57
C PHE A 70 -5.59 -2.39 -1.24
N GLN A 71 -6.18 -3.21 -0.37
CA GLN A 71 -7.56 -3.03 0.08
C GLN A 71 -7.76 -1.73 0.85
N CYS A 72 -6.77 -1.31 1.65
CA CYS A 72 -6.83 -0.01 2.32
C CYS A 72 -6.78 1.16 1.32
N TRP A 73 -5.91 1.07 0.31
CA TRP A 73 -5.86 2.06 -0.76
C TRP A 73 -7.15 2.09 -1.58
N GLU A 74 -7.74 0.94 -1.89
CA GLU A 74 -9.06 0.84 -2.53
C GLU A 74 -10.13 1.55 -1.69
N ARG A 75 -10.16 1.28 -0.38
CA ARG A 75 -11.07 1.94 0.56
C ARG A 75 -10.89 3.45 0.57
N TRP A 76 -9.65 3.94 0.50
CA TRP A 76 -9.39 5.38 0.40
C TRP A 76 -9.89 5.96 -0.94
N LEU A 77 -9.71 5.27 -2.06
CA LEU A 77 -10.23 5.71 -3.36
C LEU A 77 -11.75 5.77 -3.38
N GLN A 78 -12.41 4.74 -2.83
CA GLN A 78 -13.85 4.68 -2.68
C GLN A 78 -14.37 5.80 -1.77
N ALA A 79 -13.73 6.01 -0.60
CA ALA A 79 -14.10 7.08 0.33
C ALA A 79 -13.87 8.49 -0.26
N ALA A 80 -12.88 8.64 -1.15
CA ALA A 80 -12.65 9.88 -1.89
C ALA A 80 -13.61 10.06 -3.09
N GLY A 81 -14.42 9.04 -3.42
CA GLY A 81 -15.33 9.05 -4.57
C GLY A 81 -14.61 9.06 -5.92
N ILE A 82 -13.42 8.46 -5.98
CA ILE A 82 -12.58 8.45 -7.20
C ILE A 82 -12.96 7.29 -8.12
N CYS A 83 -13.02 6.08 -7.58
CA CYS A 83 -13.38 4.87 -8.30
C CYS A 83 -14.08 3.86 -7.38
N ALA A 84 -14.75 2.88 -7.96
CA ALA A 84 -15.41 1.79 -7.25
C ALA A 84 -14.43 0.66 -6.93
N SER A 85 -13.39 0.45 -7.74
CA SER A 85 -12.35 -0.55 -7.49
C SER A 85 -10.93 -0.06 -7.78
N ILE A 86 -9.95 -0.62 -7.08
CA ILE A 86 -8.52 -0.42 -7.32
C ILE A 86 -8.06 -1.00 -8.66
N ALA A 87 -8.81 -1.95 -9.24
CA ALA A 87 -8.63 -2.36 -10.63
C ALA A 87 -8.83 -1.17 -11.59
N GLU A 88 -9.46 -0.10 -11.11
CA GLU A 88 -9.70 1.08 -11.92
C GLU A 88 -8.52 2.03 -12.08
N VAL A 89 -7.44 1.79 -11.34
CA VAL A 89 -6.26 2.66 -11.33
C VAL A 89 -5.04 1.91 -11.84
N ASP A 90 -4.28 2.57 -12.71
CA ASP A 90 -3.04 2.05 -13.24
C ASP A 90 -1.88 2.51 -12.35
N PHE A 91 -1.31 1.59 -11.59
CA PHE A 91 -0.12 1.88 -10.79
C PHE A 91 1.05 2.18 -11.71
N ILE A 92 1.68 3.35 -11.51
CA ILE A 92 2.86 3.79 -12.27
C ILE A 92 4.10 3.31 -11.54
N GLU A 93 4.17 3.56 -10.23
CA GLU A 93 5.34 3.27 -9.39
C GLU A 93 4.90 2.74 -8.02
N ILE A 94 5.58 1.68 -7.55
CA ILE A 94 5.45 1.18 -6.17
C ILE A 94 6.82 1.10 -5.51
N HIS A 95 6.96 1.72 -4.36
CA HIS A 95 8.13 1.64 -3.50
C HIS A 95 7.81 0.68 -2.35
N ALA A 96 8.50 -0.46 -2.32
CA ALA A 96 8.33 -1.43 -1.24
C ALA A 96 9.52 -1.37 -0.29
N PHE A 97 9.26 -1.20 0.99
CA PHE A 97 10.24 -1.31 2.05
C PHE A 97 9.96 -2.57 2.83
N ARG A 98 11.00 -3.32 3.17
CA ARG A 98 10.89 -4.57 3.92
C ARG A 98 11.60 -4.43 5.26
N ALA A 99 10.94 -4.80 6.35
CA ALA A 99 11.54 -4.85 7.67
C ALA A 99 12.36 -6.11 7.87
N GLN A 100 13.27 -6.08 8.85
CA GLN A 100 13.90 -7.30 9.34
C GLN A 100 12.85 -8.24 9.97
N PRO A 101 13.07 -9.57 9.88
CA PRO A 101 12.37 -10.53 10.71
C PRO A 101 12.29 -10.11 12.18
N LYS A 102 11.10 -10.20 12.79
CA LYS A 102 10.95 -9.95 14.24
C LYS A 102 11.49 -11.08 15.10
N SER A 103 11.56 -12.28 14.53
CA SER A 103 12.11 -13.49 15.14
C SER A 103 12.49 -14.48 14.03
N PRO A 104 13.54 -15.29 14.20
CA PRO A 104 14.50 -15.25 15.31
C PRO A 104 15.48 -14.08 15.17
N SER A 105 16.26 -13.78 16.22
CA SER A 105 17.34 -12.78 16.15
C SER A 105 18.51 -13.32 15.32
N PRO A 106 19.12 -12.53 14.43
CA PRO A 106 20.30 -12.95 13.66
C PRO A 106 21.52 -13.23 14.55
N LEU A 107 21.56 -12.72 15.78
CA LEU A 107 22.64 -13.00 16.74
C LEU A 107 22.45 -14.32 17.47
N ALA A 108 21.19 -14.71 17.71
CA ALA A 108 20.85 -15.92 18.46
C ALA A 108 20.71 -17.15 17.55
N ASP A 109 20.16 -16.97 16.35
CA ASP A 109 19.99 -18.01 15.33
C ASP A 109 20.19 -17.42 13.91
N PRO A 110 21.44 -17.30 13.44
CA PRO A 110 21.74 -16.79 12.10
C PRO A 110 21.09 -17.61 10.99
N ALA A 111 21.02 -18.93 11.14
CA ALA A 111 20.49 -19.83 10.13
C ALA A 111 18.96 -19.74 10.05
N GLY A 112 18.27 -19.65 11.20
CA GLY A 112 16.83 -19.40 11.25
C GLY A 112 16.45 -18.04 10.72
N TYR A 113 17.25 -17.01 11.01
CA TYR A 113 17.05 -15.68 10.45
C TYR A 113 17.17 -15.69 8.93
N ALA A 114 18.18 -16.38 8.37
CA ALA A 114 18.35 -16.51 6.93
C ALA A 114 17.16 -17.25 6.27
N ARG A 115 16.67 -18.34 6.88
CA ARG A 115 15.47 -19.05 6.38
C ARG A 115 14.23 -18.17 6.42
N GLU A 116 14.04 -17.41 7.49
CA GLU A 116 12.93 -16.48 7.61
C GLU A 116 13.05 -15.33 6.59
N LEU A 117 14.27 -14.90 6.28
CA LEU A 117 14.48 -13.92 5.23
C LEU A 117 14.00 -14.43 3.87
N GLU A 118 14.33 -15.67 3.52
CA GLU A 118 13.92 -16.32 2.27
C GLU A 118 12.41 -16.56 2.22
N ARG A 119 11.81 -16.99 3.34
CA ARG A 119 10.36 -17.19 3.45
C ARG A 119 9.61 -15.91 3.14
N LEU A 120 9.95 -14.81 3.81
CA LEU A 120 9.31 -13.51 3.62
C LEU A 120 9.49 -12.98 2.20
N HIS A 121 10.68 -13.13 1.62
CA HIS A 121 10.93 -12.72 0.23
C HIS A 121 10.04 -13.51 -0.75
N SER A 122 9.97 -14.83 -0.58
CA SER A 122 9.17 -15.71 -1.44
C SER A 122 7.67 -15.43 -1.27
N ALA A 123 7.21 -15.25 -0.03
CA ALA A 123 5.84 -14.89 0.31
C ALA A 123 5.42 -13.56 -0.32
N TYR A 124 6.27 -12.52 -0.20
CA TYR A 124 6.06 -11.22 -0.82
C TYR A 124 5.92 -11.31 -2.34
N ALA A 125 6.82 -12.02 -3.01
CA ALA A 125 6.77 -12.17 -4.46
C ALA A 125 5.47 -12.83 -4.92
N ARG A 126 5.02 -13.89 -4.23
CA ARG A 126 3.75 -14.57 -4.51
C ARG A 126 2.56 -13.66 -4.26
N ALA A 127 2.51 -13.01 -3.10
CA ALA A 127 1.39 -12.16 -2.70
C ALA A 127 1.23 -10.96 -3.64
N TYR A 128 2.33 -10.29 -3.95
CA TYR A 128 2.34 -9.14 -4.85
C TYR A 128 1.90 -9.52 -6.26
N ALA A 129 2.52 -10.56 -6.86
CA ALA A 129 2.16 -10.99 -8.21
C ALA A 129 0.74 -11.56 -8.28
N GLY A 130 0.33 -12.30 -7.24
CA GLY A 130 -1.02 -12.85 -7.10
C GLY A 130 -2.07 -11.76 -7.05
N PHE A 131 -1.85 -10.70 -6.27
CA PHE A 131 -2.78 -9.59 -6.15
C PHE A 131 -3.09 -8.97 -7.53
N PHE A 132 -2.07 -8.58 -8.30
CA PHE A 132 -2.29 -7.99 -9.62
C PHE A 132 -2.97 -8.97 -10.58
N ARG A 133 -2.54 -10.23 -10.61
CA ARG A 133 -3.13 -11.24 -11.49
C ARG A 133 -4.62 -11.49 -11.20
N GLU A 134 -5.00 -11.46 -9.93
CA GLU A 134 -6.35 -11.84 -9.48
C GLU A 134 -7.31 -10.64 -9.42
N HIS A 135 -6.82 -9.46 -9.04
CA HIS A 135 -7.65 -8.28 -8.81
C HIS A 135 -7.49 -7.20 -9.88
N CYS A 136 -6.37 -7.16 -10.60
CA CYS A 136 -6.09 -6.14 -11.62
C CYS A 136 -5.56 -6.78 -12.93
N PRO A 137 -6.22 -7.82 -13.49
CA PRO A 137 -5.66 -8.61 -14.60
C PRO A 137 -5.45 -7.82 -15.89
N GLU A 138 -6.23 -6.75 -16.09
CA GLU A 138 -6.17 -5.91 -17.28
C GLU A 138 -5.15 -4.75 -17.16
N ASN A 139 -4.58 -4.54 -15.97
CA ASN A 139 -3.69 -3.42 -15.71
C ASN A 139 -2.25 -3.77 -16.13
N GLY A 140 -1.49 -2.74 -16.47
CA GLY A 140 -0.04 -2.86 -16.50
C GLY A 140 0.55 -3.12 -15.10
N LEU A 141 1.80 -3.58 -15.05
CA LEU A 141 2.54 -3.68 -13.78
C LEU A 141 3.38 -2.42 -13.55
N PRO A 142 3.41 -1.87 -12.33
CA PRO A 142 4.16 -0.65 -12.04
C PRO A 142 5.67 -0.88 -12.08
N ALA A 143 6.41 0.18 -12.37
CA ALA A 143 7.83 0.23 -12.03
C ALA A 143 7.98 0.06 -10.50
N ARG A 144 8.97 -0.73 -10.08
CA ARG A 144 9.10 -1.09 -8.67
C ARG A 144 10.54 -1.25 -8.24
N PHE A 145 10.86 -0.77 -7.04
CA PHE A 145 12.05 -1.17 -6.31
C PHE A 145 11.68 -1.68 -4.91
N THR A 146 12.58 -2.46 -4.32
CA THR A 146 12.43 -2.97 -2.95
C THR A 146 13.69 -2.66 -2.16
N VAL A 147 13.54 -2.02 -1.00
CA VAL A 147 14.63 -1.71 -0.08
C VAL A 147 14.44 -2.49 1.22
N HIS A 148 15.53 -3.02 1.76
CA HIS A 148 15.53 -3.64 3.09
C HIS A 148 15.94 -2.60 4.13
N VAL A 149 15.10 -2.41 5.15
CA VAL A 149 15.34 -1.49 6.26
C VAL A 149 15.32 -2.26 7.58
N VAL A 150 15.74 -1.60 8.67
CA VAL A 150 15.72 -2.22 9.99
C VAL A 150 14.28 -2.45 10.45
N ASP A 151 13.47 -1.40 10.48
CA ASP A 151 12.08 -1.46 10.91
C ASP A 151 11.28 -0.24 10.42
N PHE A 152 9.97 -0.26 10.65
CA PHE A 152 9.00 0.83 10.46
C PHE A 152 8.31 1.16 11.80
N PRO A 153 7.49 2.23 11.86
CA PRO A 153 6.65 2.48 13.04
C PRO A 153 5.66 1.35 13.36
N ASP A 154 5.11 0.67 12.35
CA ASP A 154 4.25 -0.50 12.54
C ASP A 154 5.08 -1.77 12.77
N ARG A 155 5.24 -2.13 14.04
CA ARG A 155 6.12 -3.23 14.45
C ARG A 155 5.55 -4.63 14.18
N ALA A 156 4.30 -4.74 13.72
CA ALA A 156 3.76 -6.01 13.25
C ALA A 156 4.16 -6.29 11.79
N ALA A 157 4.40 -5.23 11.02
CA ALA A 157 4.42 -5.35 9.58
C ALA A 157 5.71 -5.95 9.01
N SER A 158 5.57 -6.74 7.94
CA SER A 158 6.71 -7.21 7.14
C SER A 158 7.14 -6.21 6.07
N TYR A 159 6.20 -5.45 5.51
CA TYR A 159 6.43 -4.46 4.46
C TYR A 159 5.65 -3.17 4.66
N GLU A 160 6.23 -2.07 4.19
CA GLU A 160 5.57 -0.79 3.98
C GLU A 160 5.62 -0.40 2.50
N PHE A 161 4.48 0.03 1.95
CA PHE A 161 4.37 0.40 0.54
C PHE A 161 4.02 1.88 0.41
N TYR A 162 4.61 2.53 -0.57
CA TYR A 162 4.18 3.81 -1.11
C TYR A 162 3.93 3.64 -2.61
N ALA A 163 2.94 4.35 -3.16
CA ALA A 163 2.65 4.23 -4.59
C ALA A 163 2.20 5.53 -5.24
N THR A 164 2.43 5.60 -6.54
CA THR A 164 1.73 6.53 -7.43
C THR A 164 0.96 5.77 -8.50
N ALA A 165 -0.20 6.29 -8.88
CA ALA A 165 -1.06 5.69 -9.89
C ALA A 165 -1.75 6.77 -10.75
N LEU A 166 -2.39 6.33 -11.81
CA LEU A 166 -3.23 7.15 -12.67
C LEU A 166 -4.65 6.57 -12.68
N TYR A 167 -5.65 7.42 -12.43
CA TYR A 167 -7.03 7.11 -12.74
C TYR A 167 -7.39 7.79 -14.06
N GLN A 168 -7.57 6.98 -15.09
CA GLN A 168 -7.83 7.46 -16.44
C GLN A 168 -9.32 7.55 -16.71
N ARG A 169 -9.85 8.77 -16.86
CA ARG A 169 -11.29 9.02 -17.04
C ARG A 169 -11.73 8.88 -18.49
N GLY A 170 -10.82 9.09 -19.44
CA GLY A 170 -11.14 9.19 -20.86
C GLY A 170 -10.93 7.92 -21.69
N SER A 171 -10.29 6.88 -21.17
CA SER A 171 -9.67 5.82 -22.00
C SER A 171 -10.12 4.38 -21.69
N ARG A 172 -11.14 4.18 -20.86
CA ARG A 172 -11.71 2.85 -20.60
C ARG A 172 -12.83 2.54 -21.59
N THR A 173 -12.45 2.23 -22.82
CA THR A 173 -13.29 1.53 -23.81
C THR A 173 -13.07 0.04 -23.75
#